data_AF-A0A933DZD7-F1
#
_entry.id   AF-A0A933DZD7-F1
#
_cell.length_a   1.000
_cell.length_b   1.000
_cell.length_c   1.000
_cell.angle_alpha   90.00
_cell.angle_beta   90.00
_cell.angle_gamma   90.00
#
_symmetry.space_group_name_H-M   'P 1'
#
loop_
_entity.id
_entity.type
_entity.pdbx_description
1 polymer ?
#
loop_
_entity_poly.entity_id
_entity_poly.type
_entity_poly.pdbx_seq_one_letter_code
_entity_poly.pdbx_strand_id
1 'polypeptide(L)'
;MLVDDSHRDVVLSTMQHGMRLPMSSMPGEFVDHTYAGPMERETMHFLEAVALDQPVLVTPEQARQVMEVYIAADISAERGEPVSLPLPESRRPAAVAGAVR
;
A
#
# COMPACT_ATOMS: atom_id res chain seq x y z
N MET A 1 26.53 2.00 -13.09
CA MET A 1 25.36 1.10 -12.99
C MET A 1 25.85 -0.16 -12.30
N LEU A 2 25.59 -0.28 -11.00
CA LEU A 2 25.90 -1.49 -10.24
C LEU A 2 24.75 -2.46 -10.50
N VAL A 3 25.05 -3.55 -11.20
CA VAL A 3 24.10 -4.67 -11.30
C VAL A 3 24.24 -5.44 -10.00
N ASP A 4 23.20 -5.36 -9.17
CA ASP A 4 23.09 -6.11 -7.93
C ASP A 4 22.92 -7.61 -8.25
N ASP A 5 24.01 -8.36 -8.16
CA ASP A 5 24.05 -9.82 -8.45
C ASP A 5 23.75 -10.67 -7.21
N SER A 6 23.45 -10.06 -6.06
CA SER A 6 23.15 -10.77 -4.81
C SER A 6 21.87 -11.61 -4.86
N HIS A 7 21.02 -11.42 -5.86
CA HIS A 7 19.81 -12.23 -6.05
C HIS A 7 20.07 -13.59 -6.75
N ARG A 8 21.22 -13.81 -7.40
CA ARG A 8 21.53 -15.11 -8.04
C ARG A 8 21.97 -16.19 -7.06
N ASP A 9 22.64 -15.82 -5.97
CA ASP A 9 23.17 -16.75 -4.98
C ASP A 9 22.13 -17.28 -3.98
N VAL A 10 20.87 -16.84 -4.10
CA VAL A 10 19.76 -17.24 -3.22
C VAL A 10 18.84 -18.27 -3.89
N VAL A 11 19.12 -18.65 -5.14
CA VAL A 11 18.27 -19.54 -5.93
C VAL A 11 18.86 -20.95 -5.96
N LEU A 12 18.33 -21.85 -5.13
CA LEU A 12 18.73 -23.26 -5.12
C LEU A 12 17.79 -24.07 -6.02
N SER A 13 18.25 -24.44 -7.22
CA SER A 13 17.49 -25.30 -8.13
C SER A 13 17.93 -26.76 -8.01
N THR A 14 17.00 -27.66 -7.69
CA THR A 14 17.25 -29.10 -7.59
C THR A 14 16.35 -29.88 -8.54
N MET A 15 16.85 -30.98 -9.10
CA MET A 15 16.05 -31.84 -9.99
C MET A 15 14.83 -32.45 -9.29
N GLN A 16 14.87 -32.60 -7.96
CA GLN A 16 13.79 -33.21 -7.17
C GLN A 16 12.75 -32.18 -6.67
N HIS A 17 13.17 -30.96 -6.31
CA HIS A 17 12.30 -29.96 -5.66
C HIS A 17 12.18 -28.63 -6.42
N GLY A 18 12.71 -28.56 -7.64
CA GLY A 18 12.68 -27.36 -8.47
C GLY A 18 13.47 -26.21 -7.86
N MET A 19 13.08 -24.98 -8.22
CA MET A 19 13.69 -23.73 -7.79
C MET A 19 13.25 -23.37 -6.36
N ARG A 20 14.19 -23.14 -5.45
CA ARG A 20 13.96 -22.71 -4.06
C ARG A 20 14.62 -21.35 -3.83
N LEU A 21 13.95 -20.50 -3.05
CA LEU A 21 14.44 -19.16 -2.65
C LEU A 21 14.48 -19.08 -1.12
N PRO A 22 15.50 -19.65 -0.44
CA PRO A 22 15.47 -19.88 1.00
C PRO A 22 15.44 -18.61 1.86
N MET A 23 15.85 -17.46 1.31
CA MET A 23 15.83 -16.16 1.99
C MET A 23 14.69 -15.25 1.51
N SER A 24 13.79 -15.76 0.65
CA SER A 24 12.63 -15.01 0.17
C SER A 24 11.41 -15.44 0.98
N SER A 25 11.16 -14.77 2.09
CA SER A 25 9.85 -14.88 2.76
C SER A 25 8.85 -13.99 2.07
N MET A 26 7.59 -14.44 1.99
CA MET A 26 6.53 -13.54 1.56
C MET A 26 6.21 -12.57 2.69
N PRO A 27 6.04 -11.26 2.42
CA PRO A 27 5.48 -10.34 3.40
C PRO A 27 4.13 -10.87 3.90
N GLY A 28 3.99 -11.14 5.20
CA GLY A 28 2.89 -11.96 5.76
C GLY A 28 3.34 -13.24 6.48
N GLU A 29 4.45 -13.83 6.04
CA GLU A 29 4.97 -15.11 6.53
C GLU A 29 5.75 -14.93 7.85
N PHE A 30 5.58 -15.88 8.78
CA PHE A 30 6.42 -15.96 9.97
C PHE A 30 7.78 -16.55 9.59
N VAL A 31 8.83 -15.73 9.70
CA VAL A 31 10.21 -16.22 9.60
C VAL A 31 10.74 -16.35 11.02
N ASP A 32 10.74 -17.58 11.54
CA ASP A 32 11.10 -17.89 12.92
C ASP A 32 10.27 -17.05 13.93
N HIS A 33 10.88 -16.12 14.66
CA HIS A 33 10.19 -15.24 15.62
C HIS A 33 9.79 -13.88 15.02
N THR A 34 10.15 -13.60 13.77
CA THR A 34 9.91 -12.30 13.13
C THR A 34 8.67 -12.38 12.24
N TYR A 35 7.65 -11.61 12.60
CA TYR A 35 6.45 -11.43 11.79
C TYR A 35 6.70 -10.40 10.70
N ALA A 36 6.73 -10.83 9.43
CA ALA A 36 6.97 -9.97 8.27
C ALA A 36 5.73 -9.15 7.85
N GLY A 37 5.01 -8.61 8.84
CA GLY A 37 3.86 -7.71 8.67
C GLY A 37 2.57 -8.39 8.18
N PRO A 38 1.43 -7.67 8.17
CA PRO A 38 0.12 -8.21 7.82
C PRO A 38 -0.20 -8.26 6.33
N MET A 39 0.79 -8.08 5.45
CA MET A 39 0.59 -7.94 3.99
C MET A 39 -0.23 -9.08 3.37
N GLU A 40 0.04 -10.34 3.74
CA GLU A 40 -0.76 -11.49 3.29
C GLU A 40 -2.23 -11.34 3.69
N ARG A 41 -2.50 -11.04 4.97
CA ARG A 41 -3.86 -10.90 5.50
C ARG A 41 -4.61 -9.72 4.89
N GLU A 42 -3.92 -8.59 4.70
CA GLU A 42 -4.49 -7.42 4.03
C GLU A 42 -4.84 -7.71 2.56
N THR A 43 -3.96 -8.43 1.86
CA THR A 43 -4.18 -8.84 0.48
C THR A 43 -5.37 -9.79 0.37
N MET A 44 -5.45 -10.81 1.24
CA MET A 44 -6.59 -11.72 1.28
C MET A 44 -7.89 -10.97 1.59
N HIS A 45 -7.90 -10.09 2.60
CA HIS A 45 -9.07 -9.28 2.94
C HIS A 45 -9.55 -8.45 1.74
N PHE A 46 -8.64 -7.81 1.01
CA PHE A 46 -8.99 -7.03 -0.18
C PHE A 46 -9.60 -7.91 -1.28
N LEU A 47 -8.99 -9.07 -1.55
CA LEU A 47 -9.51 -10.01 -2.55
C LEU A 47 -10.89 -10.54 -2.18
N GLU A 48 -11.10 -10.90 -0.91
CA GLU A 48 -12.40 -11.35 -0.40
C GLU A 48 -13.45 -10.24 -0.49
N ALA A 49 -13.10 -9.00 -0.12
CA ALA A 49 -13.99 -7.85 -0.24
C ALA A 49 -14.46 -7.65 -1.68
N VAL A 50 -13.55 -7.76 -2.65
CA VAL A 50 -13.88 -7.62 -4.08
C VAL A 50 -14.66 -8.82 -4.62
N ALA A 51 -14.26 -10.05 -4.26
CA ALA A 51 -14.84 -11.26 -4.83
C ALA A 51 -16.22 -11.62 -4.24
N LEU A 52 -16.42 -11.32 -2.95
CA LEU A 52 -17.62 -11.70 -2.18
C LEU A 52 -18.51 -10.50 -1.84
N ASP A 53 -18.23 -9.33 -2.44
CA ASP A 53 -18.93 -8.07 -2.19
C ASP A 53 -19.03 -7.75 -0.67
N GLN A 54 -17.96 -8.06 0.06
CA GLN A 54 -17.89 -7.80 1.50
C GLN A 54 -17.45 -6.35 1.75
N PRO A 55 -17.81 -5.76 2.91
CA PRO A 55 -17.37 -4.42 3.26
C PRO A 55 -15.83 -4.30 3.27
N VAL A 56 -15.32 -3.30 2.56
CA VAL A 56 -13.90 -2.93 2.62
C VAL A 56 -13.56 -2.35 4.00
N LEU A 57 -12.34 -2.61 4.48
CA LEU A 57 -11.88 -2.09 5.77
C LEU A 57 -11.68 -0.57 5.74
N VAL A 58 -11.29 -0.03 4.58
CA VAL A 58 -11.01 1.38 4.36
C VAL A 58 -11.78 1.85 3.12
N THR A 59 -12.57 2.91 3.28
CA THR A 59 -13.29 3.55 2.17
C THR A 59 -12.35 4.36 1.27
N PRO A 60 -12.70 4.60 -0.01
CA PRO A 60 -11.92 5.46 -0.89
C PRO A 60 -11.68 6.86 -0.31
N GLU A 61 -12.66 7.42 0.40
CA GLU A 61 -12.57 8.72 1.06
C GLU A 61 -11.51 8.74 2.16
N GLN A 62 -11.47 7.69 3.00
CA GLN A 62 -10.48 7.55 4.06
C GLN A 62 -9.07 7.34 3.48
N ALA A 63 -8.92 6.50 2.46
CA ALA A 63 -7.65 6.30 1.78
C ALA A 63 -7.12 7.62 1.19
N ARG A 64 -8.00 8.43 0.59
CA ARG A 64 -7.63 9.75 0.07
C ARG A 64 -7.19 10.71 1.17
N GLN A 65 -7.88 10.74 2.32
CA GLN A 65 -7.50 11.57 3.46
C GLN A 65 -6.10 11.22 3.99
N VAL A 66 -5.75 9.93 4.02
CA VAL A 66 -4.40 9.48 4.41
C VAL A 66 -3.36 10.02 3.44
N MET A 67 -3.56 9.85 2.13
CA MET A 67 -2.64 10.39 1.12
C MET A 67 -2.51 11.92 1.19
N GLU A 68 -3.60 12.60 1.52
CA GLU A 68 -3.62 14.04 1.72
C GLU A 68 -2.76 14.49 2.92
N VAL A 69 -2.76 13.72 4.02
CA VAL A 69 -1.88 13.96 5.16
C VAL A 69 -0.41 13.78 4.77
N TYR A 70 -0.06 12.78 3.96
CA TYR A 70 1.31 12.61 3.46
C TYR A 70 1.77 13.82 2.65
N ILE A 71 0.93 14.30 1.74
CA ILE A 71 1.22 15.50 0.94
C ILE A 71 1.38 16.74 1.85
N ALA A 72 0.49 16.91 2.83
CA ALA A 72 0.57 18.01 3.76
C ALA A 72 1.84 17.97 4.63
N ALA A 73 2.31 16.77 4.98
CA ALA A 73 3.56 16.58 5.71
C ALA A 73 4.77 17.02 4.87
N ASP A 74 4.81 16.65 3.59
CA ASP A 74 5.87 17.08 2.67
C ASP A 74 5.88 18.62 2.52
N ILE A 75 4.72 19.23 2.29
CA ILE A 75 4.58 20.69 2.20
C ILE A 75 5.01 21.37 3.51
N SER A 76 4.64 20.78 4.66
CA SER A 76 5.02 21.31 5.97
C SER A 76 6.53 21.25 6.18
N ALA A 77 7.18 20.17 5.75
CA ALA A 77 8.63 20.01 5.82
C ALA A 77 9.37 21.03 4.94
N GLU A 78 8.85 21.34 3.76
CA GLU A 78 9.43 22.34 2.86
C GLU A 78 9.26 23.77 3.38
N ARG A 79 8.12 24.10 3.99
CA ARG A 79 7.80 25.47 4.43
C ARG A 79 8.20 25.78 5.87
N GLY A 80 8.39 24.75 6.70
CA GLY A 80 8.63 24.91 8.14
C GLY A 80 7.42 25.43 8.91
N GLU A 81 6.22 25.32 8.35
CA GLU A 81 4.97 25.79 8.94
C GLU A 81 3.90 24.68 8.92
N PRO A 82 2.94 24.68 9.87
CA PRO A 82 1.85 23.71 9.87
C PRO A 82 0.90 23.93 8.68
N VAL A 83 0.53 22.84 8.00
CA VAL A 83 -0.42 22.86 6.87
C VAL A 83 -1.81 22.47 7.37
N SER A 84 -2.82 23.26 7.01
CA SER A 84 -4.22 22.97 7.36
C SER A 84 -4.89 22.10 6.31
N LEU A 85 -5.60 21.07 6.77
CA LEU A 85 -6.45 20.21 5.95
C LEU A 85 -7.92 20.67 5.99
N PRO A 86 -8.71 20.45 4.92
CA PRO A 86 -8.33 19.82 3.66
C PRO A 86 -7.53 20.76 2.76
N LEU A 87 -6.60 20.19 1.99
CA LEU A 87 -5.83 20.87 0.96
C LEU A 87 -6.76 21.55 -0.07
N PRO A 88 -6.32 22.65 -0.71
CA PRO A 88 -7.14 23.37 -1.68
C PRO A 88 -7.63 22.49 -2.84
N GLU A 89 -6.80 21.54 -3.28
CA GLU A 89 -7.06 20.59 -4.37
C GLU A 89 -7.95 19.40 -3.99
N SER A 90 -8.06 19.08 -2.70
CA SER A 90 -8.94 18.04 -2.19
C SER A 90 -10.34 18.56 -1.86
N ARG A 91 -10.51 19.89 -1.77
CA ARG A 91 -11.81 20.55 -1.67
C ARG A 91 -12.64 20.24 -2.92
N ARG A 92 -13.66 19.39 -2.78
CA ARG A 92 -14.66 19.17 -3.83
C ARG A 92 -15.16 20.53 -4.32
N PRO A 93 -15.21 20.82 -5.63
CA PRO A 93 -15.95 21.97 -6.11
C PRO A 93 -17.39 21.80 -5.59
N ALA A 94 -17.93 22.86 -4.96
CA ALA A 94 -19.32 22.85 -4.54
C ALA A 94 -20.15 22.39 -5.75
N ALA A 95 -20.92 21.32 -5.57
CA ALA A 95 -21.77 20.81 -6.63
C ALA A 95 -22.56 21.99 -7.20
N VAL A 96 -22.43 22.22 -8.51
CA VAL A 96 -23.22 23.23 -9.20
C VAL A 96 -24.66 22.75 -9.10
N ALA A 97 -25.39 23.27 -8.12
CA ALA A 97 -26.80 23.02 -7.96
C ALA A 97 -27.53 23.69 -9.13
N GLY A 98 -27.86 22.94 -10.17
CA GLY A 98 -28.77 23.41 -11.21
C GLY A 98 -28.57 22.77 -12.58
N ALA A 99 -29.70 22.34 -13.16
CA ALA A 99 -29.93 21.79 -14.51
C ALA A 99 -29.43 20.34 -14.67
N VAL A 100 -30.29 19.36 -14.92
CA VAL A 100 -31.18 19.29 -16.10
C VAL A 100 -32.54 18.69 -15.74
N ARG A 101 -33.56 19.17 -16.46
CA ARG A 101 -34.98 18.77 -16.44
C ARG A 101 -35.21 17.28 -16.71
#